data_AF-A0A6V7I5Q6-F1
#
_entry.id   AF-A0A6V7I5Q6-F1
#
_cell.length_a   1.000
_cell.length_b   1.000
_cell.length_c   1.000
_cell.angle_alpha   90.00
_cell.angle_beta   90.00
_cell.angle_gamma   90.00
#
_symmetry.space_group_name_H-M   'P 1'
#
loop_
_entity.id
_entity.type
_entity.pdbx_description
1 polymer ?
#
loop_
_entity_poly.entity_id
_entity_poly.type
_entity_poly.pdbx_seq_one_letter_code
_entity_poly.pdbx_strand_id
1 'polypeptide(L)' 'VTVHRQPDPTSPHLDLAILGRANYFIGNCISSYSAFVAREREVKGYPTYFWGFPPDRSSAATPRDEL' A
#
# COMPACT_ATOMS: atom_id res chain seq x y z
N VAL A 1 8.92 -20.16 -16.59
CA VAL A 1 8.78 -18.93 -15.78
C VAL A 1 9.82 -17.93 -16.29
N THR A 2 9.39 -16.78 -16.81
CA THR A 2 10.31 -15.71 -17.24
C THR A 2 10.48 -14.72 -16.09
N VAL A 3 11.72 -14.32 -15.81
CA VAL A 3 12.05 -13.33 -14.78
C VAL A 3 12.39 -12.02 -15.47
N HIS A 4 11.73 -10.93 -15.08
CA HIS A 4 11.94 -9.60 -15.64
C HIS A 4 12.48 -8.68 -14.54
N ARG A 5 13.59 -7.98 -14.83
CA ARG A 5 14.22 -6.99 -13.95
C ARG A 5 14.32 -5.66 -14.71
N GLN A 6 14.03 -4.54 -14.04
CA GLN A 6 14.33 -3.22 -14.60
C GLN A 6 15.85 -3.03 -14.74
N PRO A 7 16.33 -2.45 -15.86
CA PRO A 7 17.73 -2.02 -15.98
C PRO A 7 18.00 -0.86 -15.02
N ASP A 8 19.25 -0.76 -14.52
CA ASP A 8 19.64 0.35 -13.65
C ASP A 8 19.91 1.64 -14.46
N PRO A 9 19.51 2.83 -13.95
CA PRO A 9 18.80 3.06 -12.70
C PRO A 9 17.31 2.68 -12.79
N THR A 10 16.78 2.07 -11.72
CA THR A 10 15.35 1.72 -11.65
C THR A 10 14.48 2.98 -11.65
N SER A 11 13.33 2.90 -12.33
CA SER A 11 12.38 4.00 -12.43
C SER A 11 11.38 3.93 -11.28
N PRO A 12 11.42 4.87 -10.31
CA PRO A 12 10.47 4.85 -9.19
C PRO A 12 9.02 5.12 -9.66
N HIS A 13 8.82 5.77 -10.80
CA HIS A 13 7.49 6.00 -11.36
C HIS A 13 6.84 4.72 -11.89
N LEU A 14 7.65 3.77 -12.41
CA LEU A 14 7.14 2.49 -12.87
C LEU A 14 6.63 1.67 -11.68
N ASP A 15 7.38 1.68 -10.57
CA ASP A 15 6.97 1.03 -9.33
C ASP A 15 5.66 1.63 -8.78
N LEU A 16 5.52 2.97 -8.77
CA LEU A 16 4.26 3.64 -8.39
C LEU A 16 3.09 3.21 -9.28
N ALA A 17 3.29 3.14 -10.59
CA ALA A 17 2.25 2.75 -11.54
C ALA A 17 1.80 1.28 -11.35
N ILE A 18 2.74 0.38 -11.03
CA ILE A 18 2.44 -1.02 -10.73
C ILE A 18 1.67 -1.13 -9.41
N LEU A 19 2.15 -0.46 -8.35
CA LEU A 19 1.52 -0.48 -7.02
C LEU A 19 0.11 0.15 -7.04
N GLY A 20 -0.08 1.23 -7.80
CA GLY A 20 -1.39 1.87 -8.00
C GLY A 20 -2.43 0.95 -8.63
N ARG A 21 -2.00 0.06 -9.54
CA ARG A 21 -2.85 -0.91 -10.25
C ARG A 21 -2.99 -2.28 -9.56
N ALA A 22 -2.26 -2.53 -8.49
CA ALA A 22 -2.30 -3.83 -7.81
C ALA A 22 -3.71 -4.14 -7.28
N ASN A 23 -4.10 -5.41 -7.29
CA ASN A 23 -5.31 -5.86 -6.61
C ASN A 23 -5.20 -5.68 -5.08
N TYR A 24 -4.03 -5.98 -4.53
CA TYR A 24 -3.71 -5.86 -3.11
C TYR A 24 -2.44 -5.04 -2.92
N PHE A 25 -2.54 -3.94 -2.17
CA PHE A 25 -1.42 -3.05 -1.89
C PHE A 25 -1.21 -2.93 -0.38
N ILE A 26 0.02 -3.20 0.08
CA ILE A 26 0.46 -2.99 1.46
C ILE A 26 1.60 -1.96 1.45
N GLY A 27 1.31 -0.76 1.95
CA GLY A 27 2.26 0.34 2.02
C GLY A 27 2.96 0.45 3.38
N ASN A 28 3.98 1.31 3.43
CA ASN A 28 4.51 1.83 4.69
C ASN A 28 3.71 3.08 5.10
N CYS A 29 3.20 3.11 6.33
CA CYS A 29 2.31 4.17 6.83
C CYS A 29 2.95 5.58 6.82
N ILE A 30 4.27 5.67 7.00
CA ILE A 30 4.98 6.95 7.17
C ILE A 30 5.69 7.38 5.86
N SER A 31 5.74 6.50 4.85
CA SER A 31 6.43 6.78 3.59
C SER A 31 5.60 7.70 2.68
N SER A 32 6.15 8.87 2.33
CA SER A 32 5.55 9.77 1.34
C SER A 32 5.45 9.14 -0.06
N TYR A 33 6.33 8.19 -0.36
CA TYR A 33 6.29 7.39 -1.59
C TYR A 33 5.07 6.45 -1.61
N SER A 34 4.83 5.70 -0.53
CA SER A 34 3.61 4.88 -0.39
C SER A 34 2.34 5.73 -0.35
N ALA A 35 2.41 6.93 0.21
CA ALA A 35 1.28 7.86 0.26
C ALA A 35 0.83 8.33 -1.14
N PHE A 36 1.73 8.39 -2.13
CA PHE A 36 1.35 8.65 -3.51
C PHE A 36 0.41 7.56 -4.05
N VAL A 37 0.79 6.29 -3.86
CA VAL A 37 -0.01 5.14 -4.25
C VAL A 37 -1.34 5.11 -3.50
N ALA A 38 -1.31 5.34 -2.18
CA ALA A 38 -2.52 5.35 -1.35
C ALA A 38 -3.55 6.37 -1.86
N ARG A 39 -3.13 7.59 -2.19
CA ARG A 39 -4.01 8.64 -2.75
C ARG A 39 -4.58 8.26 -4.11
N GLU A 40 -3.76 7.72 -5.01
CA GLU A 40 -4.25 7.25 -6.33
C GLU A 40 -5.32 6.16 -6.17
N ARG A 41 -5.07 5.21 -5.27
CA ARG A 41 -5.96 4.09 -4.99
C ARG A 41 -7.26 4.55 -4.31
N GLU A 42 -7.18 5.49 -3.38
CA GLU A 42 -8.34 6.09 -2.71
C GLU A 42 -9.30 6.72 -3.71
N VAL A 43 -8.79 7.54 -4.64
CA VAL A 43 -9.61 8.17 -5.71
C VAL A 43 -10.28 7.12 -6.61
N LYS A 44 -9.63 5.97 -6.83
CA LYS A 44 -10.15 4.86 -7.64
C LYS A 44 -11.02 3.87 -6.86
N GLY A 45 -11.17 4.05 -5.53
CA GLY A 45 -11.89 3.13 -4.66
C GLY A 45 -11.20 1.78 -4.46
N TYR A 46 -9.87 1.71 -4.63
CA TYR A 46 -9.10 0.48 -4.41
C TYR A 46 -8.67 0.33 -2.95
N PRO A 47 -8.70 -0.90 -2.39
CA PRO A 47 -8.32 -1.13 -1.00
C PRO A 47 -6.84 -0.86 -0.77
N THR A 48 -6.50 -0.23 0.35
CA THR A 48 -5.12 0.09 0.75
C THR A 48 -4.89 -0.33 2.18
N TYR A 49 -3.78 -1.03 2.42
CA TYR A 49 -3.39 -1.55 3.73
C TYR A 49 -2.00 -1.05 4.09
N PHE A 50 -1.67 -1.09 5.38
CA PHE A 50 -0.35 -0.70 5.87
C PHE A 50 0.23 -1.76 6.80
N TRP A 51 1.55 -1.94 6.72
CA TRP A 51 2.26 -2.82 7.65
C TRP A 51 2.08 -2.33 9.09
N GLY A 52 1.81 -3.27 10.01
CA GLY A 52 1.60 -2.96 11.43
C GLY A 52 0.24 -2.32 11.76
N PHE A 53 -0.64 -2.13 10.78
CA PHE A 53 -1.99 -1.59 10.98
C PHE A 53 -3.03 -2.56 10.40
N PRO A 54 -3.36 -3.65 11.11
CA PRO A 54 -4.36 -4.59 10.65
C PRO A 54 -5.73 -3.89 10.55
N PRO A 55 -6.56 -4.21 9.54
CA PRO A 55 -7.93 -3.70 9.49
C PRO A 55 -8.67 -4.10 10.78
N ASP A 56 -9.43 -3.15 11.33
CA ASP A 56 -10.13 -3.31 12.62
C ASP A 56 -10.90 -4.63 12.64
N ARG A 57 -10.65 -5.46 13.68
CA ARG A 57 -11.32 -6.75 13.84
C ARG A 57 -12.78 -6.64 14.26
N SER A 58 -13.34 -5.44 14.47
CA SER A 58 -14.74 -5.20 14.84
C SER A 58 -15.69 -5.66 13.72
N SER A 59 -16.05 -6.94 13.67
CA SER A 59 -16.98 -7.62 14.58
C SER A 59 -16.48 -8.28 15.89
N ALA A 60 -15.25 -8.08 16.34
CA ALA A 60 -14.80 -8.43 17.69
C ALA A 60 -14.19 -7.19 18.38
N ALA A 61 -14.94 -6.62 19.30
CA ALA A 61 -14.55 -5.49 20.13
C ALA A 61 -13.38 -5.86 21.05
N THR A 62 -12.35 -5.01 21.04
CA THR A 62 -11.43 -4.86 22.18
C THR A 62 -11.37 -3.36 22.49
N PRO A 63 -11.49 -2.92 23.75
CA PRO A 63 -11.44 -1.50 24.09
C PRO A 63 -10.07 -0.93 23.74
N ARG A 64 -10.05 0.25 23.13
CA ARG A 64 -8.84 1.06 22.94
C ARG A 64 -8.32 1.46 24.33
N ASP A 65 -7.23 0.82 24.79
CA ASP A 65 -6.38 1.43 25.81
C ASP A 65 -5.42 2.38 25.08
N GLU A 66 -5.70 3.67 25.22
CA GLU A 66 -4.79 4.75 24.83
C GLU A 66 -3.71 4.89 25.92
N LEU A 67 -2.44 4.93 25.50
CA LEU A 67 -1.26 5.08 26.34
C LEU A 67 -0.59 6.42 26.01
#